data_AF-A0A2R8AFT1-F1
#
_entry.id   AF-A0A2R8AFT1-F1
#
_cell.length_a   1.000
_cell.length_b   1.000
_cell.length_c   1.000
_cell.angle_alpha   90.00
_cell.angle_beta   90.00
_cell.angle_gamma   90.00
#
_symmetry.space_group_name_H-M   'P 1'
#
loop_
_entity.id
_entity.type
_entity.pdbx_description
1 polymer ?
#
loop_
_entity_poly.entity_id
_entity_poly.type
_entity_poly.pdbx_seq_one_letter_code
_entity_poly.pdbx_strand_id
1 'polypeptide(L)'
;MTEDLRDQGERISENRVARLGSLRRSATGAVLTDITYIKTHEGWLYLCVIIDLFSRRVVGWSAQSGMTTELARQALLMTVWPRKPNGKVTVHSG
;
A
#
# COMPACT_ATOMS: atom_id res chain seq x y z
N MET A 1 12.60 22.75 -28.95
CA MET A 1 11.52 21.92 -29.55
C MET A 1 11.70 20.54 -28.93
N THR A 2 10.78 20.17 -28.05
CA THR A 2 10.91 19.17 -26.97
C THR A 2 10.98 17.73 -27.50
N GLU A 3 12.06 17.01 -27.18
CA GLU A 3 12.14 15.56 -27.33
C GLU A 3 11.35 14.88 -26.20
N ASP A 4 10.45 14.01 -26.60
CA ASP A 4 9.54 13.22 -25.77
C ASP A 4 10.30 12.02 -25.20
N LEU A 5 10.63 12.06 -23.90
CA LEU A 5 11.30 10.97 -23.16
C LEU A 5 10.32 9.93 -22.61
N ARG A 6 9.11 9.81 -23.16
CA ARG A 6 8.05 8.91 -22.68
C ARG A 6 8.00 7.57 -23.41
N ASP A 7 9.11 6.84 -23.49
CA ASP A 7 9.00 5.37 -23.66
C ASP A 7 10.31 4.62 -23.37
N GLN A 8 10.95 4.87 -22.22
CA GLN A 8 11.89 3.87 -21.72
C GLN A 8 11.07 2.74 -21.13
N GLY A 9 10.80 1.72 -21.96
CA GLY A 9 10.05 0.50 -21.65
C GLY A 9 10.64 -0.27 -20.47
N GLU A 10 10.43 0.25 -19.27
CA GLU A 10 10.66 -0.45 -18.04
C GLU A 10 9.70 -1.65 -18.04
N ARG A 11 10.24 -2.85 -17.83
CA ARG A 11 9.43 -4.08 -17.77
C ARG A 11 8.31 -3.86 -16.75
N ILE A 12 7.08 -3.70 -17.22
CA ILE A 12 5.90 -3.76 -16.35
C ILE A 12 6.00 -5.09 -15.61
N SER A 13 6.30 -5.02 -14.31
CA SER A 13 6.39 -6.22 -13.48
C SER A 13 5.05 -6.97 -13.54
N GLU A 14 5.08 -8.30 -13.60
CA GLU A 14 3.85 -9.10 -13.68
C GLU A 14 2.84 -8.69 -12.59
N ASN A 15 1.57 -8.50 -12.96
CA ASN A 15 0.48 -8.28 -12.01
C ASN A 15 0.17 -9.57 -11.22
N ARG A 16 0.90 -9.77 -10.13
CA ARG A 16 0.74 -10.93 -9.24
C ARG A 16 -0.52 -10.88 -8.39
N VAL A 17 -1.12 -9.70 -8.22
CA VAL A 17 -2.37 -9.50 -7.47
C VAL A 17 -3.55 -10.15 -8.21
N ALA A 18 -3.61 -10.00 -9.54
CA ALA A 18 -4.66 -10.59 -10.37
C ALA A 18 -4.70 -12.14 -10.29
N ARG A 19 -3.56 -12.79 -10.00
CA ARG A 19 -3.44 -14.26 -9.93
C ARG A 19 -3.80 -14.85 -8.57
N LEU A 20 -3.84 -14.03 -7.51
CA LEU A 20 -4.22 -14.46 -6.15
C LEU A 20 -5.72 -14.73 -5.98
N GLY A 21 -6.55 -14.30 -6.94
CA GLY A 21 -8.00 -14.52 -6.92
C GLY A 21 -8.44 -15.99 -6.91
N SER A 22 -7.57 -16.92 -7.34
CA SER A 22 -7.88 -18.36 -7.38
C SER A 22 -7.31 -19.18 -6.22
N LEU A 23 -6.44 -18.62 -5.37
CA LEU A 23 -5.86 -19.32 -4.21
C LEU A 23 -6.72 -19.12 -2.96
N ARG A 24 -7.83 -19.86 -2.94
CA ARG A 24 -8.61 -20.10 -1.73
C ARG A 24 -7.72 -20.80 -0.69
N ARG A 25 -7.66 -20.19 0.51
CA ARG A 25 -7.18 -20.73 1.80
C ARG A 25 -5.66 -20.72 2.03
N SER A 26 -5.12 -19.55 2.36
CA SER A 26 -4.43 -19.37 3.64
C SER A 26 -4.27 -17.88 3.91
N ALA A 27 -4.46 -17.49 5.17
CA ALA A 27 -4.54 -16.12 5.63
C ALA A 27 -3.28 -15.28 5.33
N THR A 28 -3.45 -13.96 5.27
CA THR A 28 -2.41 -12.93 5.55
C THR A 28 -1.29 -12.64 4.54
N GLY A 29 -1.40 -13.04 3.27
CA GLY A 29 -0.32 -12.84 2.30
C GLY A 29 -0.35 -11.56 1.45
N ALA A 30 -1.48 -10.85 1.33
CA ALA A 30 -1.62 -9.74 0.37
C ALA A 30 -2.38 -8.56 0.97
N VAL A 31 -1.74 -7.39 0.93
CA VAL A 31 -2.30 -6.12 1.38
C VAL A 31 -2.19 -5.07 0.28
N LEU A 32 -3.16 -4.17 0.23
CA LEU A 32 -3.14 -2.97 -0.61
C LEU A 32 -2.83 -1.76 0.26
N THR A 33 -2.01 -0.85 -0.24
CA THR A 33 -1.75 0.45 0.37
C THR A 33 -2.00 1.58 -0.62
N ASP A 34 -2.49 2.70 -0.11
CA ASP A 34 -2.64 3.95 -0.85
C ASP A 34 -2.37 5.15 0.08
N ILE A 35 -1.95 6.27 -0.49
CA ILE A 35 -1.78 7.54 0.21
C ILE A 35 -2.77 8.54 -0.36
N THR A 36 -3.62 9.06 0.50
CA THR A 36 -4.55 10.15 0.17
C THR A 36 -4.29 11.37 1.03
N TYR A 37 -4.95 12.48 0.71
CA TYR A 37 -4.87 13.72 1.45
C TYR A 37 -6.26 14.23 1.80
N ILE A 38 -6.42 14.68 3.04
CA ILE A 38 -7.67 15.18 3.61
C ILE A 38 -7.50 16.67 3.86
N LYS A 39 -8.45 17.48 3.37
CA LYS A 39 -8.47 18.91 3.66
C LYS A 39 -8.99 19.15 5.07
N THR A 40 -8.25 19.88 5.88
CA THR A 40 -8.67 20.33 7.22
C THR A 40 -8.65 21.86 7.31
N HIS A 41 -9.16 22.41 8.40
CA HIS A 41 -9.07 23.86 8.68
C HIS A 41 -7.63 24.32 8.94
N GLU A 42 -6.73 23.41 9.30
CA GLU A 42 -5.32 23.68 9.65
C GLU A 42 -4.36 23.38 8.49
N GLY A 43 -4.84 22.83 7.38
CA GLY A 43 -4.00 22.50 6.23
C GLY A 43 -4.42 21.21 5.52
N TRP A 44 -3.43 20.46 5.04
CA TRP A 44 -3.60 19.15 4.44
C TRP A 44 -3.06 18.08 5.38
N LEU A 45 -3.84 17.02 5.58
CA LEU A 45 -3.44 15.84 6.33
C LEU A 45 -3.25 14.69 5.33
N TYR A 46 -2.04 14.15 5.26
CA TYR A 46 -1.75 12.97 4.46
C TYR A 46 -2.07 11.72 5.26
N LEU A 47 -2.80 10.79 4.67
CA LEU A 47 -3.25 9.55 5.27
C LEU A 47 -2.78 8.37 4.41
N CYS A 48 -1.96 7.49 4.99
CA CYS A 48 -1.64 6.19 4.42
C CYS A 48 -2.55 5.12 5.06
N VAL A 49 -3.19 4.28 4.25
CA VAL A 49 -4.07 3.20 4.71
C VAL A 49 -3.63 1.88 4.09
N ILE A 50 -3.56 0.83 4.92
CA ILE A 50 -3.28 -0.54 4.49
C ILE A 50 -4.51 -1.41 4.73
N ILE A 51 -4.97 -2.09 3.68
CA ILE A 51 -6.14 -2.96 3.69
C ILE A 51 -5.71 -4.40 3.41
N ASP A 52 -6.20 -5.33 4.21
CA ASP A 52 -6.06 -6.76 3.94
C ASP A 52 -7.07 -7.19 2.86
N LEU A 53 -6.56 -7.68 1.73
CA LEU A 53 -7.40 -7.95 0.55
C LEU A 53 -8.41 -9.08 0.75
N PHE A 54 -8.16 -9.97 1.71
CA PHE A 54 -9.05 -11.09 2.02
C PHE A 54 -10.20 -10.67 2.92
N SER A 55 -9.90 -10.00 4.04
CA SER A 55 -10.89 -9.58 5.04
C SER A 55 -11.53 -8.23 4.74
N ARG A 56 -10.97 -7.45 3.80
CA ARG A 56 -11.38 -6.07 3.47
C ARG A 56 -11.31 -5.10 4.67
N ARG A 57 -10.57 -5.47 5.71
CA ARG A 57 -10.39 -4.63 6.90
C ARG A 57 -9.19 -3.73 6.73
N VAL A 58 -9.26 -2.52 7.30
CA VAL A 58 -8.07 -1.70 7.55
C VAL A 58 -7.23 -2.40 8.61
N VAL A 59 -5.96 -2.61 8.31
CA VAL A 59 -5.01 -3.36 9.16
C VAL A 59 -3.82 -2.53 9.62
N GLY A 60 -3.64 -1.34 9.05
CA GLY A 60 -2.72 -0.32 9.51
C GLY A 60 -3.02 0.99 8.82
N TRP A 61 -2.71 2.11 9.47
CA TRP A 61 -2.91 3.44 8.93
C TRP A 61 -1.97 4.42 9.63
N SER A 62 -1.61 5.53 9.00
CA SER A 62 -0.84 6.60 9.63
C SER A 62 -1.27 7.92 9.02
N ALA A 63 -1.28 8.99 9.81
CA ALA A 63 -1.64 10.32 9.35
C ALA A 63 -0.60 11.36 9.79
N GLN A 64 -0.15 12.21 8.86
CA GLN A 64 0.86 13.25 9.12
C GLN A 64 0.57 14.50 8.30
N SER A 65 1.09 15.65 8.74
CA SER A 65 0.97 16.93 8.02
C SER A 65 1.83 17.01 6.75
N GLY A 66 2.65 16.00 6.46
CA GLY A 66 3.47 15.92 5.25
C GLY A 66 3.52 14.51 4.66
N MET A 67 3.71 14.43 3.35
CA MET A 67 3.92 13.18 2.63
C MET A 67 5.37 12.73 2.80
N THR A 68 5.63 11.89 3.80
CA THR A 68 6.96 11.40 4.14
C THR A 68 7.06 9.89 4.00
N THR A 69 8.28 9.35 3.92
CA THR A 69 8.51 7.91 4.01
C THR A 69 8.05 7.33 5.35
N GLU A 70 8.10 8.14 6.40
CA GLU A 70 7.67 7.78 7.75
C GLU A 70 6.17 7.51 7.82
N LEU A 71 5.36 8.25 7.05
CA LEU A 71 3.92 8.02 6.94
C LEU A 71 3.62 6.55 6.54
N ALA A 72 4.20 6.09 5.44
CA ALA A 72 4.02 4.72 4.95
C ALA A 72 4.66 3.68 5.89
N ARG A 73 5.84 3.99 6.43
CA ARG A 73 6.56 3.10 7.36
C ARG A 73 5.73 2.80 8.61
N GLN A 74 5.10 3.81 9.19
CA GLN A 74 4.27 3.65 10.40
C GLN A 74 3.02 2.81 10.12
N ALA A 75 2.33 3.06 9.00
CA ALA A 75 1.18 2.25 8.59
C ALA A 75 1.57 0.77 8.39
N LEU A 76 2.74 0.52 7.79
CA LEU A 76 3.28 -0.82 7.58
C LEU A 76 3.64 -1.52 8.90
N LEU A 77 4.29 -0.81 9.83
CA LEU A 77 4.61 -1.37 11.15
C LEU A 77 3.36 -1.79 11.92
N MET A 78 2.33 -0.94 11.92
CA MET A 78 1.02 -1.28 12.52
C MET A 78 0.38 -2.51 11.90
N THR A 79 0.63 -2.77 10.61
CA THR A 79 0.12 -3.95 9.92
C THR A 79 0.91 -5.21 10.28
N VAL A 80 2.25 -5.15 10.27
CA VAL A 80 3.10 -6.34 10.38
C VAL A 80 3.28 -6.81 11.83
N TRP A 81 3.51 -5.88 12.76
CA TRP A 81 3.87 -6.22 14.14
C TRP A 81 2.81 -7.06 14.88
N PRO A 82 1.51 -6.74 14.82
CA PRO A 82 0.49 -7.54 15.51
C PRO A 82 0.28 -8.91 14.85
N ARG A 83 0.47 -9.00 13.54
CA ARG A 83 0.13 -10.19 12.75
C ARG A 83 1.21 -11.27 12.81
N LYS A 84 2.47 -10.90 13.10
CA LYS A 84 3.65 -11.80 13.11
C LYS A 84 3.57 -12.87 12.00
N PRO A 85 3.49 -12.46 10.72
CA PRO A 85 3.23 -13.39 9.64
C PRO A 85 4.34 -14.45 9.57
N ASN A 86 3.97 -15.73 9.61
CA ASN A 86 4.89 -16.86 9.49
C ASN A 86 5.36 -17.10 8.04
N GLY A 87 5.25 -16.10 7.17
CA GLY A 87 5.48 -16.23 5.73
C GLY A 87 5.58 -14.87 5.04
N LYS A 88 5.71 -14.91 3.71
CA LYS A 88 5.86 -13.71 2.88
C LYS A 88 4.57 -12.87 2.87
N VAL A 89 4.71 -11.56 3.07
CA VAL A 89 3.66 -10.57 2.84
C VAL A 89 3.97 -9.83 1.54
N THR A 90 2.99 -9.76 0.65
CA THR A 90 3.00 -8.97 -0.58
C THR A 90 2.26 -7.67 -0.31
N VAL A 91 2.95 -6.55 -0.44
CA VAL A 91 2.36 -5.22 -0.38
C VAL A 91 2.24 -4.70 -1.80
N HIS A 92 1.03 -4.28 -2.20
CA HIS A 92 0.81 -3.56 -3.45
C HIS A 92 0.51 -2.10 -3.13
N SER A 93 1.23 -1.17 -3.74
CA SER A 93 0.95 0.26 -3.68
C SER A 93 0.21 0.69 -4.93
N GLY A 94 -0.82 1.52 -4.75
CA GLY A 94 -1.41 2.34 -5.81
C GLY A 94 -0.54 3.52 -6.19
#